data_AF-A0A831SL75-F1
#
_entry.id   AF-A0A831SL75-F1
#
_cell.length_a   1.000
_cell.length_b   1.000
_cell.length_c   1.000
_cell.angle_alpha   90.00
_cell.angle_beta   90.00
_cell.angle_gamma   90.00
#
_symmetry.space_group_name_H-M   'P 1'
#
loop_
_entity.id
_entity.type
_entity.pdbx_description
1 polymer ?
#
loop_
_entity_poly.entity_id
_entity_poly.type
_entity_poly.pdbx_seq_one_letter_code
_entity_poly.pdbx_strand_id
1 'polypeptide(L)' 'MITIRPKILEKDGKKEFVVLTYEEFIKIQEELEDYEDLKELRKAKQEEANAPTVDLKEAKKELGLE' A
#
# COMPACT_ATOMS: atom_id res chain seq x y z
N MET A 1 1.54 10.49 2.22
CA MET A 1 1.33 11.30 3.45
C MET A 1 -0.01 12.01 3.35
N ILE A 2 -1.02 11.29 3.79
CA ILE A 2 -2.41 11.70 3.85
C ILE A 2 -2.61 12.87 4.82
N THR A 3 -3.44 13.84 4.43
CA THR A 3 -3.91 14.93 5.30
C THR A 3 -5.33 14.63 5.79
N ILE A 4 -5.50 14.44 7.10
CA ILE A 4 -6.80 14.28 7.76
C ILE A 4 -7.06 15.40 8.78
N ARG A 5 -8.34 15.70 9.03
CA ARG A 5 -8.83 16.66 10.01
C ARG A 5 -9.79 15.98 10.99
N PRO A 6 -9.27 15.08 11.85
CA PRO A 6 -10.10 14.33 12.80
C PRO A 6 -10.69 15.24 13.88
N LYS A 7 -11.91 14.93 14.30
CA LYS A 7 -12.49 15.47 15.54
C LYS A 7 -12.31 14.46 16.66
N ILE A 8 -11.60 14.86 17.72
CA ILE A 8 -11.39 14.01 18.88
C ILE A 8 -12.53 14.20 19.88
N LEU A 9 -13.04 13.10 20.43
CA LEU A 9 -13.99 13.10 21.53
C LEU A 9 -13.30 12.60 22.80
N GLU A 10 -13.50 13.34 23.89
CA GLU A 10 -12.90 13.04 25.19
C GLU A 10 -13.96 12.56 26.18
N LYS A 11 -13.56 11.62 27.03
CA LYS A 11 -14.33 11.15 28.18
C LYS A 11 -13.43 11.23 29.41
N ASP A 12 -13.92 11.87 30.47
CA ASP A 12 -13.16 12.10 31.71
C ASP A 12 -11.77 12.75 31.46
N GLY A 13 -11.71 13.66 30.49
CA GLY A 13 -10.47 14.35 30.08
C GLY A 13 -9.48 13.48 29.30
N LYS A 14 -9.86 12.28 28.86
CA LYS A 14 -9.05 11.39 28.03
C LYS A 14 -9.62 11.28 26.63
N LYS A 15 -8.75 11.41 25.62
CA LYS A 15 -9.08 11.15 24.21
C LYS A 15 -9.41 9.68 24.03
N GLU A 16 -10.67 9.38 23.73
CA GLU A 16 -11.15 8.00 23.65
C GLU A 16 -11.68 7.65 22.25
N PHE A 17 -12.28 8.62 21.55
CA PHE A 17 -12.83 8.39 20.21
C PHE A 17 -12.37 9.44 19.21
N VAL A 18 -12.40 9.04 17.94
CA VAL A 18 -12.12 9.87 16.77
C VAL A 18 -13.33 9.81 15.85
N VAL A 19 -13.77 10.97 15.37
CA VAL A 19 -14.73 11.09 14.29
C VAL A 19 -13.99 11.57 13.06
N LEU A 20 -14.10 10.78 11.99
CA LEU A 20 -13.59 11.10 10.67
C LEU A 20 -14.77 11.27 9.73
N THR A 21 -14.60 12.12 8.71
CA THR A 21 -15.49 12.04 7.54
C THR A 21 -15.25 10.71 6.83
N TYR A 22 -16.27 10.26 6.09
CA TYR A 22 -16.14 9.01 5.34
C TYR A 22 -14.99 9.06 4.33
N GLU A 23 -14.79 10.20 3.65
CA GLU A 23 -13.67 10.39 2.73
C GLU A 23 -12.30 10.25 3.39
N GLU A 24 -12.14 10.77 4.61
CA GLU A 24 -10.89 10.62 5.36
C GLU A 24 -10.66 9.18 5.79
N PHE A 25 -11.73 8.47 6.18
CA PHE A 25 -11.64 7.05 6.50
C PHE A 25 -11.18 6.24 5.28
N ILE A 26 -11.79 6.46 4.11
CA ILE A 26 -11.39 5.78 2.86
C ILE A 26 -9.93 6.07 2.52
N LYS A 27 -9.48 7.33 2.59
CA LYS A 27 -8.08 7.68 2.32
C LYS A 27 -7.10 6.97 3.25
N ILE A 28 -7.47 6.74 4.52
CA ILE A 28 -6.64 5.98 5.45
C ILE A 28 -6.55 4.52 4.99
N GLN A 29 -7.65 3.92 4.55
CA GLN A 29 -7.65 2.55 4.04
C GLN A 29 -6.76 2.43 2.80
N GLU A 30 -6.92 3.34 1.83
CA GLU A 30 -6.13 3.37 0.60
C GLU A 30 -4.62 3.49 0.89
N GLU A 31 -4.19 4.42 1.75
CA GLU A 31 -2.76 4.56 2.07
C GLU A 31 -2.21 3.35 2.86
N LEU A 32 -3.04 2.65 3.63
CA LEU A 32 -2.64 1.40 4.28
C LEU A 32 -2.49 0.25 3.28
N GLU A 33 -3.39 0.15 2.31
CA GLU A 33 -3.31 -0.82 1.21
C GLU A 33 -2.05 -0.57 0.37
N ASP A 34 -1.80 0.68 -0.05
CA ASP A 34 -0.58 1.07 -0.75
C ASP A 34 0.69 0.69 0.01
N TYR A 35 0.68 0.84 1.34
CA TYR A 35 1.82 0.47 2.18
C TYR A 35 2.07 -1.04 2.19
N GLU A 36 1.02 -1.86 2.28
CA GLU A 36 1.16 -3.32 2.23
C GLU A 36 1.61 -3.79 0.83
N ASP A 37 1.09 -3.20 -0.24
CA ASP A 37 1.55 -3.47 -1.62
C ASP A 37 3.05 -3.19 -1.78
N LEU A 38 3.55 -2.07 -1.23
CA LEU A 38 4.97 -1.74 -1.25
C LEU A 38 5.81 -2.75 -0.45
N LYS A 39 5.28 -3.26 0.66
CA LYS A 39 5.96 -4.26 1.49
C LYS A 39 6.05 -5.59 0.76
N GLU A 40 4.97 -6.02 0.10
CA GLU A 40 4.97 -7.21 -0.76
C GLU A 40 5.94 -7.06 -1.93
N LEU A 41 5.92 -5.92 -2.63
CA LEU A 41 6.84 -5.65 -3.73
C LEU A 41 8.31 -5.72 -3.28
N ARG A 42 8.63 -5.16 -2.10
CA ARG A 42 10.00 -5.24 -1.54
C ARG A 42 10.39 -6.68 -1.22
N LYS A 43 9.48 -7.47 -0.68
CA LYS A 43 9.71 -8.89 -0.40
C LYS A 43 9.95 -9.67 -1.69
N ALA A 44 9.08 -9.52 -2.69
CA ALA A 44 9.23 -10.16 -4.00
C ALA A 44 10.57 -9.79 -4.67
N LYS A 45 10.96 -8.52 -4.61
CA LYS A 45 12.28 -8.08 -5.14
C LYS A 45 13.46 -8.73 -4.42
N GLN A 46 13.36 -8.97 -3.12
CA GLN A 46 14.42 -9.63 -2.35
C GLN A 46 14.51 -11.12 -2.69
N GLU A 47 13.37 -11.80 -2.81
CA GLU A 47 13.29 -13.21 -3.19
C GLU A 47 13.81 -13.43 -4.62
N GLU A 48 13.48 -12.54 -5.54
CA GLU A 48 13.85 -12.63 -6.95
C GLU A 48 15.24 -12.04 -7.26
N ALA A 49 15.93 -11.45 -6.27
CA ALA A 49 17.16 -10.68 -6.49
C ALA A 49 18.28 -11.45 -7.19
N ASN A 50 18.32 -12.77 -7.01
CA ASN A 50 19.33 -13.67 -7.60
C ASN A 50 18.70 -14.72 -8.53
N ALA A 51 17.42 -14.56 -8.88
CA ALA A 51 16.77 -15.48 -9.79
C ALA A 51 17.35 -15.33 -11.21
N PRO A 52 17.34 -16.40 -12.03
CA PRO A 52 17.72 -16.31 -13.44
C PRO A 52 16.87 -15.26 -14.15
N THR A 53 17.54 -14.43 -14.96
CA THR A 53 16.87 -13.42 -15.78
C THR A 53 16.89 -13.84 -17.24
N VAL A 54 15.91 -13.37 -18.01
CA VAL A 54 15.82 -13.60 -19.46
C VAL A 54 15.82 -12.26 -20.19
N ASP A 55 16.27 -12.28 -21.44
CA ASP A 55 16.21 -11.07 -22.27
C ASP A 55 14.76 -10.74 -22.65
N LEU A 56 14.48 -9.44 -22.82
CA LEU A 56 13.13 -8.95 -23.14
C LEU A 56 12.55 -9.62 -24.40
N LYS A 57 13.39 -9.95 -25.39
CA LYS A 57 12.95 -10.65 -26.61
C LYS A 57 12.46 -12.06 -26.32
N GLU A 58 13.16 -12.78 -25.44
CA GLU A 58 12.79 -14.13 -25.02
C GLU A 58 11.52 -14.10 -24.17
N ALA A 59 11.44 -13.20 -23.19
CA ALA A 59 10.23 -12.98 -22.40
C ALA A 59 8.99 -12.66 -23.28
N LYS A 60 9.13 -11.80 -24.30
CA LYS A 60 8.01 -11.50 -25.22
C LYS A 60 7.54 -12.73 -25.98
N LYS A 61 8.48 -13.57 -26.42
CA LYS A 61 8.16 -14.82 -27.12
C LYS A 61 7.44 -15.80 -26.20
N GLU A 62 7.92 -15.97 -24.96
CA GLU A 62 7.27 -16.82 -23.97
C GLU A 62 5.86 -16.36 -23.61
N LEU A 63 5.63 -15.04 -23.56
CA LEU A 63 4.33 -14.44 -23.25
C LEU A 63 3.41 -14.29 -24.46
N GLY A 64 3.83 -14.69 -25.66
CA GLY A 64 3.03 -14.59 -26.89
C GLY A 64 2.77 -13.16 -27.37
N LEU A 65 3.71 -12.24 -27.09
CA LEU A 65 3.62 -10.81 -27.41
C LEU A 65 4.49 -10.42 -28.63
N GLU A 66 4.74 -11.36 -29.55
CA GLU A 66 5.53 -11.15 -30.79
C GLU A 66 4.92 -10.11 -31.74
#